data_AF-A0A939PWP1-F1
#
_entry.id   AF-A0A939PWP1-F1
#
_cell.length_a   1.000
_cell.length_b   1.000
_cell.length_c   1.000
_cell.angle_alpha   90.00
_cell.angle_beta   90.00
_cell.angle_gamma   90.00
#
_symmetry.space_group_name_H-M   'P 1'
#
loop_
_entity.id
_entity.type
_entity.pdbx_description
1 polymer ?
#
loop_
_entity_poly.entity_id
_entity_poly.type
_entity_poly.pdbx_seq_one_letter_code
_entity_poly.pdbx_strand_id
1 'polypeptide(L)'
;MQALPGPAGAGRGSSTPDRGGGRRAFEEVARLSFPGPQGSLARHVKTVEWLKAELVASVAALLRASLEGDGERMAESMATVIIVTAVLARRLGTDFDQLERRVVAQVRANLEEEHQLERWYGDFSALERYLWESRRR
;
A
#
# COMPACT_ATOMS: atom_id res chain seq x y z
N MET A 1 -54.06 36.85 -1.78
CA MET A 1 -52.62 36.97 -1.45
C MET A 1 -52.31 35.92 -0.39
N GLN A 2 -51.85 34.73 -0.80
CA GLN A 2 -51.33 33.69 0.08
C GLN A 2 -50.02 33.20 -0.54
N ALA A 3 -48.92 33.43 0.17
CA ALA A 3 -47.59 33.00 -0.22
C ALA A 3 -47.35 31.58 0.29
N LEU A 4 -46.94 30.68 -0.60
CA LEU A 4 -46.50 29.33 -0.25
C LEU A 4 -45.12 29.38 0.44
N PRO A 5 -44.88 28.63 1.52
CA PRO A 5 -43.54 28.50 2.10
C PRO A 5 -42.65 27.61 1.22
N GLY A 6 -41.44 28.08 0.94
CA GLY A 6 -40.42 27.33 0.18
C GLY A 6 -39.87 26.13 0.96
N PRO A 7 -39.34 25.10 0.27
CA PRO A 7 -38.88 23.90 0.94
C PRO A 7 -37.60 24.15 1.75
N ALA A 8 -37.65 23.63 2.98
CA ALA A 8 -36.60 23.65 3.97
C ALA A 8 -35.30 23.00 3.47
N GLY A 9 -34.18 23.58 3.88
CA GLY A 9 -32.84 23.19 3.47
C GLY A 9 -32.54 21.71 3.70
N ALA A 10 -32.18 21.03 2.62
CA ALA A 10 -31.48 19.76 2.68
C ALA A 10 -30.07 20.00 3.22
N GLY A 11 -29.89 19.78 4.52
CA GLY A 11 -28.57 19.61 5.13
C GLY A 11 -27.88 18.43 4.46
N ARG A 12 -26.94 18.72 3.55
CA ARG A 12 -26.00 17.71 3.05
C ARG A 12 -25.10 17.32 4.22
N GLY A 13 -25.45 16.24 4.90
CA GLY A 13 -24.49 15.47 5.66
C GLY A 13 -23.40 15.02 4.69
N SER A 14 -22.29 15.74 4.66
CA SER A 14 -21.06 15.26 4.04
C SER A 14 -20.53 14.15 4.92
N SER A 15 -21.07 12.95 4.74
CA SER A 15 -20.42 11.71 5.16
C SER A 15 -19.16 11.60 4.31
N THR A 16 -18.07 12.17 4.81
CA THR A 16 -16.73 11.82 4.35
C THR A 16 -16.63 10.30 4.42
N PRO A 17 -16.36 9.60 3.30
CA PRO A 17 -16.13 8.17 3.36
C PRO A 17 -14.92 7.95 4.26
N ASP A 18 -15.04 6.96 5.14
CA ASP A 18 -14.05 6.53 6.11
C ASP A 18 -12.78 6.06 5.38
N ARG A 19 -11.88 7.00 5.04
CA ARG A 19 -10.56 6.76 4.44
C ARG A 19 -9.55 6.17 5.45
N GLY A 20 -10.04 5.37 6.39
CA GLY A 20 -9.35 5.03 7.62
C GLY A 20 -9.09 3.55 7.86
N GLY A 21 -9.68 2.64 7.06
CA GLY A 21 -9.64 1.20 7.31
C GLY A 21 -8.23 0.64 7.47
N GLY A 22 -7.37 0.88 6.47
CA GLY A 22 -5.97 0.42 6.52
C GLY A 22 -5.15 1.11 7.63
N ARG A 23 -5.27 2.44 7.77
CA ARG A 23 -4.47 3.22 8.74
C ARG A 23 -4.84 2.93 10.19
N ARG A 24 -6.12 2.68 10.49
CA ARG A 24 -6.56 2.34 11.85
C ARG A 24 -6.13 0.94 12.26
N ALA A 25 -6.24 -0.04 11.38
CA ALA A 25 -5.70 -1.37 11.63
C ALA A 25 -4.18 -1.33 11.85
N PHE A 26 -3.47 -0.55 11.03
CA PHE A 26 -2.02 -0.36 11.14
C PHE A 26 -1.60 0.22 12.50
N GLU A 27 -2.33 1.21 13.01
CA GLU A 27 -2.03 1.81 14.32
C GLU A 27 -2.46 0.93 15.51
N GLU A 28 -3.59 0.25 15.41
CA GLU A 28 -4.15 -0.57 16.50
C GLU A 28 -3.29 -1.81 16.75
N VAL A 29 -2.92 -2.54 15.71
CA VAL A 29 -2.07 -3.74 15.84
C VAL A 29 -0.65 -3.37 16.26
N ALA A 30 -0.12 -2.22 15.79
CA ALA A 30 1.17 -1.71 16.25
C ALA A 30 1.13 -1.37 17.76
N ARG A 31 0.08 -0.71 18.25
CA ARG A 31 -0.07 -0.39 19.68
C ARG A 31 -0.14 -1.65 20.55
N LEU A 32 -0.84 -2.69 20.10
CA LEU A 32 -0.95 -3.95 20.84
C LEU A 32 0.36 -4.77 20.84
N SER A 33 1.15 -4.65 19.77
CA SER A 33 2.39 -5.44 19.61
C SER A 33 3.60 -4.87 20.37
N PHE A 34 3.58 -3.59 20.77
CA PHE A 34 4.72 -2.91 21.40
C PHE A 34 4.40 -2.21 22.75
N PRO A 35 4.10 -2.95 23.84
CA PRO A 35 4.01 -2.36 25.16
C PRO A 35 5.40 -2.01 25.73
N GLY A 36 5.70 -0.71 25.89
CA GLY A 36 6.78 -0.19 26.74
C GLY A 36 8.24 -0.34 26.25
N PRO A 37 9.21 0.29 26.93
CA PRO A 37 10.58 0.39 26.45
C PRO A 37 11.37 -0.89 26.71
N GLN A 38 11.40 -1.78 25.72
CA GLN A 38 12.35 -2.89 25.63
C GLN A 38 13.55 -2.48 24.77
N GLY A 39 14.72 -3.09 25.02
CA GLY A 39 15.99 -2.77 24.35
C GLY A 39 15.87 -2.73 22.82
N SER A 40 16.71 -1.89 22.19
CA SER A 40 16.61 -1.57 20.75
C SER A 40 16.55 -2.81 19.84
N LEU A 41 17.27 -3.88 20.19
CA LEU A 41 17.26 -5.15 19.46
C LEU A 41 15.93 -5.90 19.60
N ALA A 42 15.41 -6.06 20.82
CA ALA A 42 14.12 -6.74 21.04
C ALA A 42 12.97 -5.98 20.35
N ARG A 43 13.00 -4.64 20.38
CA ARG A 43 12.05 -3.81 19.64
C ARG A 43 12.18 -4.01 18.14
N HIS A 44 13.40 -4.09 17.63
CA HIS A 44 13.65 -4.30 16.21
C HIS A 44 13.11 -5.66 15.74
N VAL A 45 13.43 -6.75 16.45
CA VAL A 45 12.93 -8.09 16.11
C VAL A 45 11.41 -8.12 16.10
N LYS A 46 10.75 -7.61 17.16
CA LYS A 46 9.27 -7.54 17.20
C LYS A 46 8.70 -6.71 16.04
N THR A 47 9.38 -5.63 15.64
CA THR A 47 8.95 -4.80 14.50
C THR A 47 9.01 -5.58 13.19
N VAL A 48 10.08 -6.34 12.98
CA VAL A 48 10.24 -7.19 11.80
C VAL A 48 9.16 -8.27 11.76
N GLU A 49 8.91 -8.96 12.86
CA GLU A 49 7.89 -10.02 12.91
C GLU A 49 6.48 -9.45 12.67
N TRP A 50 6.18 -8.28 13.23
CA TRP A 50 4.91 -7.60 12.96
C TRP A 50 4.77 -7.22 11.48
N LEU A 51 5.80 -6.64 10.86
CA LEU A 51 5.78 -6.28 9.43
C LEU A 51 5.56 -7.50 8.54
N LYS A 52 6.12 -8.67 8.89
CA LYS A 52 5.87 -9.92 8.16
C LYS A 52 4.40 -10.35 8.25
N ALA A 53 3.81 -10.27 9.45
CA ALA A 53 2.39 -10.59 9.64
C ALA A 53 1.50 -9.63 8.83
N GLU A 54 1.81 -8.33 8.85
CA GLU A 54 1.08 -7.31 8.08
C GLU A 54 1.20 -7.53 6.57
N LEU A 55 2.36 -7.96 6.08
CA LEU A 55 2.54 -8.32 4.67
C LEU A 55 1.58 -9.44 4.27
N VAL A 56 1.47 -10.49 5.07
CA VAL A 56 0.55 -11.61 4.80
C VAL A 56 -0.92 -11.13 4.88
N ALA A 57 -1.25 -10.30 5.87
CA ALA A 57 -2.60 -9.77 6.04
C ALA A 57 -3.04 -8.88 4.85
N SER A 58 -2.15 -8.02 4.36
CA SER A 58 -2.40 -7.13 3.21
C SER A 58 -2.55 -7.91 1.90
N VAL A 59 -1.76 -8.96 1.68
CA VAL A 59 -1.97 -9.89 0.55
C VAL A 59 -3.32 -10.60 0.67
N ALA A 60 -3.70 -11.06 1.86
CA ALA A 60 -5.01 -11.68 2.06
C ALA A 60 -6.16 -10.69 1.80
N ALA A 61 -6.00 -9.41 2.15
CA ALA A 61 -6.97 -8.36 1.86
C ALA A 61 -7.08 -8.10 0.35
N LEU A 62 -5.95 -8.03 -0.37
CA LEU A 62 -5.91 -7.91 -1.81
C LEU A 62 -6.68 -9.04 -2.51
N LEU A 63 -6.41 -10.29 -2.10
CA LEU A 63 -7.07 -11.46 -2.70
C LEU A 63 -8.57 -11.48 -2.45
N ARG A 64 -9.02 -11.10 -1.24
CA ARG A 64 -10.46 -10.97 -0.95
C ARG A 64 -11.12 -9.88 -1.79
N ALA A 65 -10.52 -8.70 -1.86
CA ALA A 65 -11.03 -7.60 -2.67
C ALA A 65 -11.12 -7.98 -4.16
N SER A 66 -10.14 -8.76 -4.65
CA SER A 66 -10.18 -9.29 -6.03
C SER A 66 -11.35 -10.24 -6.28
N LEU A 67 -11.71 -11.08 -5.30
CA LEU A 67 -12.87 -11.98 -5.41
C LEU A 67 -14.19 -11.20 -5.34
N GLU A 68 -14.21 -10.12 -4.57
CA GLU A 68 -15.36 -9.22 -4.40
C GLU A 68 -15.54 -8.27 -5.60
N GLY A 69 -14.54 -8.15 -6.49
CA GLY A 69 -14.52 -7.18 -7.58
C GLY A 69 -14.35 -5.74 -7.11
N ASP A 70 -13.85 -5.53 -5.89
CA ASP A 70 -13.68 -4.22 -5.26
C ASP A 70 -12.33 -3.61 -5.64
N GLY A 71 -12.31 -2.89 -6.76
CA GLY A 71 -11.09 -2.27 -7.31
C GLY A 71 -10.45 -1.23 -6.39
N GLU A 72 -11.22 -0.49 -5.59
CA GLU A 72 -10.68 0.51 -4.67
C GLU A 72 -9.95 -0.17 -3.51
N ARG A 73 -10.57 -1.19 -2.92
CA ARG A 73 -9.96 -1.97 -1.85
C ARG A 73 -8.77 -2.80 -2.32
N MET A 74 -8.78 -3.26 -3.57
CA MET A 74 -7.62 -3.87 -4.21
C MET A 74 -6.45 -2.88 -4.28
N ALA A 75 -6.68 -1.66 -4.76
CA ALA A 75 -5.64 -0.63 -4.87
C ALA A 75 -5.08 -0.23 -3.50
N GLU A 76 -5.94 -0.07 -2.48
CA GLU A 76 -5.50 0.20 -1.09
C GLU A 76 -4.64 -0.94 -0.53
N SER A 77 -5.02 -2.19 -0.79
CA SER A 77 -4.26 -3.37 -0.34
C SER A 77 -2.90 -3.45 -1.04
N MET A 78 -2.83 -3.17 -2.35
CA MET A 78 -1.57 -3.10 -3.10
C MET A 78 -0.65 -1.99 -2.57
N ALA A 79 -1.19 -0.81 -2.28
CA ALA A 79 -0.42 0.28 -1.67
C ALA A 79 0.15 -0.13 -0.30
N THR A 80 -0.63 -0.84 0.51
CA THR A 80 -0.18 -1.37 1.80
C THR A 80 0.98 -2.37 1.64
N VAL A 81 0.90 -3.29 0.66
CA VAL A 81 1.99 -4.23 0.36
C VAL A 81 3.27 -3.48 -0.01
N ILE A 82 3.20 -2.43 -0.83
CA ILE A 82 4.36 -1.61 -1.21
C ILE A 82 4.98 -0.95 0.03
N ILE A 83 4.17 -0.36 0.90
CA ILE A 83 4.64 0.31 2.12
C ILE A 83 5.33 -0.69 3.06
N VAL A 84 4.67 -1.83 3.34
CA VAL A 84 5.17 -2.83 4.28
C VAL A 84 6.48 -3.43 3.80
N THR A 85 6.59 -3.77 2.52
CA THR A 85 7.83 -4.32 1.95
C THR A 85 8.98 -3.31 1.94
N ALA A 86 8.71 -2.02 1.65
CA ALA A 86 9.72 -0.97 1.73
C ALA A 86 10.23 -0.75 3.16
N VAL A 87 9.32 -0.70 4.14
CA VAL A 87 9.70 -0.55 5.56
C VAL A 87 10.45 -1.79 6.06
N LEU A 88 10.00 -2.98 5.68
CA LEU A 88 10.66 -4.24 6.03
C LEU A 88 12.09 -4.29 5.46
N ALA A 89 12.30 -3.90 4.20
CA ALA A 89 13.62 -3.81 3.60
C ALA A 89 14.56 -2.93 4.45
N ARG A 90 14.10 -1.75 4.88
CA ARG A 90 14.88 -0.83 5.72
C ARG A 90 15.25 -1.43 7.07
N ARG A 91 14.32 -2.17 7.70
CA ARG A 91 14.58 -2.88 8.96
C ARG A 91 15.61 -4.00 8.76
N LEU A 92 15.59 -4.67 7.61
CA LEU A 92 16.55 -5.72 7.26
C LEU A 92 17.88 -5.20 6.69
N GLY A 93 18.13 -3.89 6.73
CA GLY A 93 19.41 -3.29 6.32
C GLY A 93 19.52 -2.92 4.85
N THR A 94 18.42 -2.96 4.09
CA THR A 94 18.34 -2.45 2.72
C THR A 94 17.65 -1.08 2.74
N ASP A 95 18.38 0.00 2.46
CA ASP A 95 17.76 1.32 2.34
C ASP A 95 16.84 1.43 1.11
N PHE A 96 16.07 2.53 1.04
CA PHE A 96 15.08 2.74 -0.02
C PHE A 96 15.74 2.84 -1.41
N ASP A 97 16.89 3.49 -1.52
CA ASP A 97 17.59 3.64 -2.80
C ASP A 97 18.14 2.30 -3.29
N GLN A 98 18.66 1.46 -2.39
CA GLN A 98 19.10 0.10 -2.68
C GLN A 98 17.93 -0.77 -3.12
N LEU A 99 16.78 -0.66 -2.46
CA LEU A 99 15.56 -1.38 -2.86
C LEU A 99 15.10 -0.94 -4.26
N GLU A 100 15.02 0.37 -4.51
CA GLU A 100 14.62 0.91 -5.80
C GLU A 100 15.57 0.48 -6.92
N ARG A 101 16.89 0.50 -6.69
CA ARG A 101 17.86 -0.02 -7.66
C ARG A 101 17.64 -1.50 -7.97
N ARG A 102 17.30 -2.32 -6.99
CA ARG A 102 16.97 -3.74 -7.20
C ARG A 102 15.68 -3.91 -8.01
N VAL A 103 14.64 -3.11 -7.72
CA VAL A 103 13.39 -3.10 -8.49
C VAL A 103 13.68 -2.76 -9.96
N VAL A 104 14.43 -1.68 -10.22
CA VAL A 104 14.80 -1.28 -11.60
C VAL A 104 15.59 -2.39 -12.30
N ALA A 105 16.57 -3.00 -11.62
CA ALA A 105 17.35 -4.09 -12.20
C ALA A 105 16.47 -5.29 -12.57
N GLN A 106 15.49 -5.64 -11.73
CA GLN A 106 14.58 -6.76 -11.98
C GLN A 106 13.59 -6.47 -13.11
N VAL A 107 13.08 -5.23 -13.21
CA VAL A 107 12.25 -4.81 -14.36
C VAL A 107 13.02 -4.96 -15.67
N ARG A 108 14.28 -4.52 -15.71
CA ARG A 108 15.14 -4.65 -16.89
C ARG A 108 15.43 -6.11 -17.25
N ALA A 109 15.70 -6.95 -16.27
CA ALA A 109 15.88 -8.38 -16.51
C ALA A 109 14.63 -9.01 -17.16
N ASN A 110 13.42 -8.66 -16.69
CA ASN A 110 12.18 -9.16 -17.29
C ASN A 110 11.93 -8.64 -18.72
N LEU A 111 12.42 -7.45 -19.05
CA LEU A 111 12.41 -6.92 -20.42
C LEU A 111 13.35 -7.71 -21.33
N GLU A 112 14.58 -7.95 -20.88
CA GLU A 112 15.60 -8.71 -21.62
C GLU A 112 15.19 -10.17 -21.84
N GLU A 113 14.49 -10.77 -20.88
CA GLU A 113 13.97 -12.14 -20.95
C GLU A 113 12.70 -12.28 -21.83
N GLU A 114 12.19 -11.17 -22.37
CA GLU A 114 10.91 -11.12 -23.09
C GLU A 114 9.79 -11.85 -22.32
N HIS A 115 9.64 -11.51 -21.03
CA HIS A 115 8.65 -12.14 -20.17
C HIS A 115 7.25 -12.04 -20.80
N GLN A 116 6.38 -13.04 -20.59
CA GLN A 116 5.07 -13.12 -21.27
C GLN A 116 4.23 -11.84 -21.09
N LEU A 117 4.28 -11.24 -19.90
CA LEU A 117 3.61 -9.96 -19.61
C LEU A 117 4.11 -8.80 -20.48
N GLU A 118 5.41 -8.74 -20.78
CA GLU A 118 5.92 -7.74 -21.71
C GLU A 118 5.38 -7.99 -23.12
N ARG A 119 5.46 -9.24 -23.59
CA ARG A 119 4.99 -9.61 -24.94
C ARG A 119 3.49 -9.36 -25.15
N TRP A 120 2.68 -9.54 -24.10
CA TRP A 120 1.23 -9.40 -24.21
C TRP A 120 0.73 -7.99 -23.90
N TYR A 121 1.35 -7.30 -22.95
CA TYR A 121 0.79 -6.08 -22.38
C TYR A 121 1.77 -4.89 -22.35
N GLY A 122 3.08 -5.13 -22.46
CA GLY A 122 4.10 -4.09 -22.33
C GLY A 122 4.25 -3.58 -20.89
N ASP A 123 3.88 -4.39 -19.89
CA ASP A 123 3.79 -3.96 -18.49
C ASP A 123 5.15 -3.52 -17.92
N PHE A 124 6.23 -4.22 -18.29
CA PHE A 124 7.56 -3.89 -17.78
C PHE A 124 8.10 -2.62 -18.44
N SER A 125 7.83 -2.42 -19.74
CA SER A 125 8.16 -1.16 -20.44
C SER A 125 7.42 0.03 -19.82
N ALA A 126 6.13 -0.15 -19.50
CA ALA A 126 5.33 0.87 -18.83
C ALA A 126 5.87 1.20 -17.43
N LEU A 127 6.23 0.17 -16.66
CA LEU A 127 6.78 0.32 -15.32
C LEU A 127 8.17 0.98 -15.32
N GLU A 128 9.07 0.61 -16.25
CA GLU A 128 10.39 1.24 -16.36
C GLU A 128 10.27 2.74 -16.60
N ARG A 129 9.39 3.14 -17.53
CA ARG A 129 9.13 4.57 -17.81
C ARG A 129 8.61 5.30 -16.57
N TYR A 130 7.65 4.72 -15.85
CA TYR A 130 7.12 5.31 -14.62
C TYR A 130 8.22 5.53 -13.57
N LEU A 131 9.08 4.53 -13.34
CA LEU A 131 10.18 4.62 -12.37
C LEU A 131 11.22 5.67 -12.76
N TRP A 132 11.46 5.85 -14.05
CA TRP A 132 12.39 6.86 -14.53
C TRP A 132 11.84 8.29 -14.41
N GLU A 133 10.56 8.47 -14.70
CA GLU A 133 9.87 9.76 -14.54
C GLU A 133 9.74 10.16 -13.07
N SER A 134 9.48 9.22 -12.16
CA SER A 134 9.35 9.52 -10.73
C SER A 134 10.66 9.98 -10.11
N ARG A 135 11.81 9.44 -10.56
CA ARG A 135 13.15 9.88 -10.10
C ARG A 135 13.52 11.30 -10.55
N ARG A 136 12.86 11.82 -11.60
CA ARG A 136 13.14 13.15 -12.16
C ARG A 136 12.34 14.29 -11.52
N ARG A 137 11.35 13.97 -10.69
CA ARG A 137 10.52 14.94 -9.96
C ARG A 137 11.07 15.17 -8.56
#